data_AF-A0A7K2NWS5-F1
#
_entry.id   AF-A0A7K2NWS5-F1
#
_cell.length_a   1.000
_cell.length_b   1.000
_cell.length_c   1.000
_cell.angle_alpha   90.00
_cell.angle_beta   90.00
_cell.angle_gamma   90.00
#
_symmetry.space_group_name_H-M   'P 1'
#
loop_
_entity.id
_entity.type
_entity.pdbx_description
1 polymer ?
#
loop_
_entity_poly.entity_id
_entity_poly.type
_entity_poly.pdbx_seq_one_letter_code
_entity_poly.pdbx_strand_id
1 'polypeptide(L)' 'SALDTRTEAAVQGAIDALSANRTTITIAHRLSTVRDADRIVVLDSGRLAEQGTHEALLAQDGRYAALVRRDARLEPTR' A
#
# COMPACT_ATOMS: atom_id res chain seq x y z
N SER A 1 -12.34 -11.37 6.78
CA SER A 1 -10.99 -11.50 7.36
C SER A 1 -11.11 -11.54 8.87
N ALA A 2 -10.82 -12.70 9.48
CA ALA A 2 -10.94 -12.90 10.93
C ALA A 2 -9.57 -12.73 11.63
N LEU A 3 -8.83 -11.69 11.26
CA LEU A 3 -7.66 -11.24 11.98
C LEU A 3 -8.05 -9.95 12.68
N ASP A 4 -8.09 -10.00 14.00
CA ASP A 4 -8.31 -8.86 14.88
C ASP A 4 -7.27 -7.77 14.55
N THR A 5 -7.68 -6.49 14.57
CA THR A 5 -6.85 -5.32 14.22
C THR A 5 -5.50 -5.31 14.95
N ARG A 6 -5.46 -5.84 16.18
CA ARG A 6 -4.24 -5.95 16.96
C ARG A 6 -3.24 -6.93 16.34
N THR A 7 -3.73 -8.03 15.79
CA THR A 7 -2.90 -9.04 15.15
C THR A 7 -2.37 -8.54 13.80
N GLU A 8 -3.17 -7.79 13.03
CA GLU A 8 -2.69 -7.14 11.80
C GLU A 8 -1.56 -6.14 12.07
N ALA A 9 -1.70 -5.29 13.09
CA ALA A 9 -0.65 -4.35 13.47
C ALA A 9 0.65 -5.06 13.90
N ALA A 10 0.55 -6.16 14.64
CA ALA A 10 1.71 -6.95 15.05
C ALA A 10 2.42 -7.61 13.85
N VAL A 11 1.64 -8.13 12.90
CA VAL A 11 2.18 -8.70 11.65
C VAL A 11 2.88 -7.62 10.82
N GLN A 12 2.27 -6.44 10.68
CA GLN A 12 2.87 -5.33 9.94
C GLN A 12 4.20 -4.89 10.58
N GLY A 13 4.23 -4.70 11.90
CA GLY A 13 5.46 -4.33 12.60
C GLY A 13 6.59 -5.37 12.45
N ALA A 14 6.25 -6.66 12.40
CA ALA A 14 7.24 -7.70 12.12
C ALA A 14 7.78 -7.62 10.68
N ILE A 15 6.92 -7.34 9.69
CA ILE A 15 7.32 -7.15 8.29
C ILE A 15 8.22 -5.92 8.14
N ASP A 16 7.89 -4.82 8.81
CA ASP A 16 8.67 -3.58 8.77
C ASP A 16 10.08 -3.81 9.35
N ALA A 17 10.17 -4.48 10.50
CA ALA A 17 11.44 -4.82 11.13
C ALA A 17 12.32 -5.72 10.24
N LEU A 18 11.72 -6.69 9.55
CA LEU A 18 12.43 -7.56 8.60
C LEU A 18 12.91 -6.82 7.36
N SER A 19 12.20 -5.77 6.95
CA SER A 19 12.46 -5.00 5.73
C SER A 19 13.53 -3.93 5.88
N ALA A 20 13.80 -3.46 7.10
CA ALA A 20 14.66 -2.29 7.37
C ALA A 20 16.07 -2.30 6.77
N ASN A 21 16.63 -3.48 6.43
CA ASN A 21 17.97 -3.59 5.82
C ASN A 21 18.00 -4.56 4.63
N ARG A 22 16.87 -4.72 3.93
CA ARG A 22 16.73 -5.65 2.82
C ARG A 22 15.97 -5.00 1.68
N THR A 23 16.23 -5.46 0.46
CA THR A 23 15.32 -5.17 -0.65
C THR A 23 14.04 -5.98 -0.45
N THR A 24 12.97 -5.29 -0.10
CA THR A 24 11.64 -5.89 0.08
C THR A 24 10.76 -5.57 -1.12
N ILE A 25 10.11 -6.59 -1.68
CA ILE A 25 9.07 -6.44 -2.70
C ILE A 25 7.75 -6.86 -2.08
N THR A 26 6.84 -5.91 -1.90
CA THR A 26 5.52 -6.15 -1.33
C THR A 26 4.46 -6.10 -2.42
N ILE A 27 3.69 -7.18 -2.57
CA ILE A 27 2.52 -7.26 -3.44
C ILE A 27 1.29 -7.24 -2.55
N ALA A 28 0.51 -6.16 -2.59
CA ALA A 28 -0.63 -5.97 -1.71
C ALA A 28 -1.93 -5.72 -2.47
N HIS A 29 -3.03 -6.19 -1.86
CA HIS A 29 -4.39 -5.83 -2.27
C HIS A 29 -4.97 -4.69 -1.42
N ARG A 30 -4.36 -4.37 -0.27
CA ARG A 30 -4.73 -3.26 0.61
C ARG A 30 -3.75 -2.12 0.43
N LEU A 31 -4.25 -0.88 0.43
CA LEU A 31 -3.40 0.29 0.30
C LEU A 31 -2.63 0.63 1.56
N SER A 32 -3.15 0.25 2.73
CA SER A 32 -2.46 0.42 4.02
C SER A 32 -1.07 -0.25 4.03
N THR A 33 -0.90 -1.35 3.32
CA THR A 33 0.37 -2.12 3.28
C THR A 33 1.43 -1.52 2.34
N VAL A 34 1.03 -0.69 1.37
CA VAL A 34 1.95 -0.11 0.37
C VAL A 34 2.16 1.40 0.55
N ARG A 35 1.43 2.03 1.46
CA ARG A 35 1.52 3.48 1.73
C ARG A 35 2.93 3.91 2.10
N ASP A 36 3.59 3.16 2.98
CA ASP A 36 4.88 3.52 3.56
C ASP A 36 6.07 2.99 2.74
N ALA A 37 5.82 2.50 1.52
CA ALA A 37 6.87 2.01 0.64
C ALA A 37 7.69 3.17 0.05
N ASP A 38 9.01 3.00 -0.01
CA ASP A 38 9.93 3.95 -0.64
C ASP A 38 9.57 4.23 -2.11
N ARG A 39 9.04 3.21 -2.79
CA ARG A 39 8.58 3.28 -4.17
C ARG A 39 7.39 2.35 -4.40
N ILE A 40 6.33 2.91 -4.95
CA ILE A 40 5.13 2.20 -5.36
C ILE A 40 5.14 2.03 -6.87
N VAL A 41 4.78 0.83 -7.33
CA VAL A 41 4.64 0.47 -8.74
C VAL A 41 3.19 0.03 -8.97
N VAL A 42 2.49 0.75 -9.84
CA VAL A 42 1.13 0.39 -10.26
C VAL A 42 1.20 -0.32 -11.60
N LEU A 43 0.67 -1.53 -11.63
CA LEU A 43 0.53 -2.30 -12.85
C LEU A 43 -0.91 -2.21 -13.37
N ASP A 44 -1.06 -2.01 -14.68
CA ASP A 44 -2.32 -2.17 -15.38
C ASP A 44 -2.10 -3.01 -16.64
N SER A 45 -2.93 -4.03 -16.83
CA SER A 45 -2.91 -4.88 -18.03
C SER A 45 -1.51 -5.45 -18.36
N GLY A 46 -0.77 -5.83 -17.31
CA GLY A 46 0.58 -6.39 -17.42
C GLY A 46 1.68 -5.37 -17.73
N ARG A 47 1.39 -4.07 -17.67
CA ARG A 47 2.35 -2.99 -17.94
C ARG A 47 2.48 -2.05 -16.75
N LEU A 48 3.65 -1.41 -16.63
CA LEU A 48 3.87 -0.32 -15.69
C LEU A 48 2.97 0.87 -16.09
N ALA A 49 2.00 1.20 -15.23
CA ALA A 49 1.10 2.32 -15.44
C ALA A 49 1.63 3.59 -14.76
N GLU A 50 2.01 3.48 -13.47
CA GLU A 50 2.48 4.60 -12.65
C GLU A 50 3.56 4.12 -11.68
N GLN A 51 4.49 5.02 -11.31
CA GLN A 51 5.53 4.76 -10.33
C GLN A 51 5.88 6.03 -9.55
N GLY A 52 6.05 5.93 -8.23
CA GLY A 52 6.44 7.08 -7.41
C GLY A 52 6.30 6.80 -5.91
N THR A 53 6.43 7.84 -5.09
CA THR A 53 6.01 7.79 -3.68
C THR A 53 4.50 7.89 -3.58
N HIS A 54 3.95 7.57 -2.40
CA HIS A 54 2.52 7.72 -2.12
C HIS A 54 1.99 9.12 -2.46
N GLU A 55 2.69 10.16 -2.01
CA GLU A 55 2.31 11.56 -2.18
C GLU A 55 2.39 11.98 -3.65
N ALA A 56 3.46 11.59 -4.35
CA ALA A 56 3.65 11.92 -5.75
C ALA A 56 2.58 11.28 -6.64
N LEU A 57 2.17 10.04 -6.33
CA LEU A 57 1.11 9.34 -7.05
C LEU A 57 -0.29 9.85 -6.72
N LEU A 58 -0.52 10.28 -5.48
CA LEU A 58 -1.76 10.95 -5.09
C LEU A 58 -1.92 12.28 -5.82
N ALA A 59 -0.86 13.07 -5.93
CA ALA A 59 -0.87 14.37 -6.60
C ALA A 59 -1.14 14.26 -8.12
N GLN A 60 -0.81 13.12 -8.74
CA GLN A 60 -1.07 12.87 -10.16
C GLN A 60 -2.54 12.56 -10.47
N ASP A 61 -3.37 12.31 -9.45
CA ASP A 61 -4.78 11.96 -9.58
C ASP A 61 -5.07 10.78 -10.55
N GLY A 62 -4.09 9.87 -10.68
CA GLY A 62 -4.13 8.71 -11.57
C GLY A 62 -4.85 7.48 -11.01
N ARG A 63 -4.51 6.30 -11.54
CA ARG A 63 -5.03 5.00 -11.08
C ARG A 63 -4.72 4.77 -9.61
N TYR A 64 -3.52 5.14 -9.16
CA TYR A 64 -3.18 5.00 -7.75
C TYR A 64 -4.15 5.79 -6.85
N ALA A 65 -4.39 7.06 -7.18
CA ALA A 65 -5.30 7.91 -6.42
C ALA A 65 -6.75 7.40 -6.46
N ALA A 66 -7.20 6.86 -7.59
CA ALA A 66 -8.50 6.21 -7.72
C ALA A 66 -8.63 4.97 -6.81
N LEU A 67 -7.58 4.15 -6.70
CA LEU A 67 -7.53 3.02 -5.77
C LEU A 67 -7.58 3.51 -4.31
N VAL A 68 -6.79 4.54 -3.96
CA VAL A 68 -6.77 5.13 -2.60
C VAL A 68 -8.17 5.58 -2.19
N ARG A 69 -8.85 6.33 -3.07
CA ARG A 69 -10.22 6.80 -2.82
C ARG A 69 -11.22 5.66 -2.64
N ARG A 70 -10.99 4.51 -3.29
CA ARG A 70 -11.86 3.34 -3.14
C ARG A 70 -11.60 2.62 -1.82
N ASP A 71 -10.34 2.44 -1.43
CA ASP A 71 -9.95 1.77 -0.19
C ASP A 71 -10.35 2.61 1.05
N ALA A 72 -10.20 3.94 0.97
CA ALA A 72 -10.63 4.86 2.03
C ALA A 72 -12.15 4.87 2.28
N ARG A 73 -12.95 4.43 1.29
CA ARG A 73 -14.40 4.24 1.47
C ARG A 73 -14.76 2.90 2.12
N LEU A 74 -13.81 1.97 2.21
CA LEU A 74 -14.01 0.63 2.76
C LEU A 74 -13.51 0.50 4.21
N GLU A 75 -12.71 1.45 4.69
CA GLU A 75 -12.32 1.57 6.10
C GLU A 75 -13.28 2.56 6.79
N PRO A 76 -14.13 2.12 7.75
CA PRO A 76 -14.89 3.05 8.57
C PRO A 76 -13.90 3.97 9.29
N THR A 77 -14.16 5.26 9.25
CA THR A 77 -13.46 6.26 10.06
C THR A 77 -13.42 5.77 11.51
N ARG A 78 -12.20 5.71 12.07
CA ARG A 78 -11.96 5.45 13.49
C ARG A 78 -12.84 6.32 14.39
#